data_AF-A0ABD5NKC4-F1
#
_entry.id   AF-A0ABD5NKC4-F1
#
_cell.length_a   1.000
_cell.length_b   1.000
_cell.length_c   1.000
_cell.angle_alpha   90.00
_cell.angle_beta   90.00
_cell.angle_gamma   90.00
#
_symmetry.space_group_name_H-M   'P 1'
#
loop_
_entity.id
_entity.type
_entity.pdbx_description
1 polymer ?
#
loop_
_entity_poly.entity_id
_entity_poly.type
_entity_poly.pdbx_seq_one_letter_code
_entity_poly.pdbx_strand_id
1 'polypeptide(L)'
;MVTEDTRVDRGQLLLVGAISLAFILLGVVMVFNSVQYTETINSGSATDDVQEIRTVESEIRTGLQVLDNRGEISTDSDVEEYIADYYAQEKTRQRPVHITVESANAGTDTVTIRYTTEDITVTHEVNW
;
A
#
# COMPACT_ATOMS: atom_id res chain seq x y z
N MET A 1 -29.86 -67.81 17.11
CA MET A 1 -30.70 -66.61 16.96
C MET A 1 -29.80 -65.53 16.38
N VAL A 2 -30.06 -65.13 15.14
CA VAL A 2 -29.21 -64.23 14.34
C VAL A 2 -29.93 -62.89 14.20
N THR A 3 -29.12 -61.84 14.06
CA THR A 3 -29.39 -60.50 13.51
C THR A 3 -29.57 -59.42 14.55
N GLU A 4 -28.53 -58.60 14.75
CA GLU A 4 -28.59 -57.15 15.00
C GLU A 4 -27.19 -56.63 15.36
N ASP A 5 -26.33 -56.34 14.36
CA ASP A 5 -25.21 -55.40 14.62
C ASP A 5 -24.57 -54.79 13.37
N THR A 6 -24.91 -55.26 12.15
CA THR A 6 -24.31 -54.71 10.92
C THR A 6 -24.88 -53.34 10.50
N ARG A 7 -26.02 -52.92 11.06
CA ARG A 7 -26.62 -51.60 10.79
C ARG A 7 -26.01 -50.48 11.63
N VAL A 8 -25.71 -50.75 12.90
CA VAL A 8 -25.10 -49.79 13.83
C VAL A 8 -23.68 -49.47 13.36
N ASP A 9 -22.94 -50.49 12.94
CA ASP A 9 -21.57 -50.35 12.41
C ASP A 9 -21.49 -49.44 11.18
N ARG A 10 -22.41 -49.63 10.21
CA ARG A 10 -22.45 -48.82 8.98
C ARG A 10 -22.94 -47.39 9.23
N GLY A 11 -23.93 -47.22 10.11
CA GLY A 11 -24.43 -45.90 10.50
C GLY A 11 -23.39 -45.09 11.27
N GLN A 12 -22.63 -45.75 12.14
CA GLN A 12 -21.55 -45.14 12.89
C GLN A 12 -20.36 -44.83 11.99
N LEU A 13 -20.02 -45.71 11.04
CA LEU A 13 -19.02 -45.42 10.01
C LEU A 13 -19.40 -44.20 9.16
N LEU A 14 -20.67 -44.09 8.76
CA LEU A 14 -21.19 -42.92 8.04
C LEU A 14 -21.12 -41.65 8.90
N LEU A 15 -21.45 -41.74 10.18
CA LEU A 15 -21.41 -40.61 11.10
C LEU A 15 -19.98 -40.11 11.33
N VAL A 16 -19.03 -41.03 11.57
CA VAL A 16 -17.60 -40.71 11.70
C VAL A 16 -17.05 -40.12 10.39
N GLY A 17 -17.45 -40.69 9.24
CA GLY A 17 -17.09 -40.16 7.92
C GLY A 17 -17.62 -38.75 7.69
N ALA A 18 -18.88 -38.48 8.03
CA ALA A 18 -19.50 -37.17 7.87
C ALA A 18 -18.87 -36.10 8.77
N ILE A 19 -18.57 -36.42 10.03
CA ILE A 19 -17.88 -35.50 10.95
C ILE A 19 -16.47 -35.21 10.46
N SER A 20 -15.74 -36.24 10.02
CA SER A 20 -14.40 -36.07 9.47
C SER A 20 -14.41 -35.18 8.21
N LEU A 21 -15.36 -35.41 7.31
CA LEU A 21 -15.55 -34.60 6.10
C LEU A 21 -15.88 -33.14 6.46
N ALA A 22 -16.74 -32.92 7.46
CA ALA A 22 -17.10 -31.58 7.92
C ALA A 22 -15.88 -30.79 8.44
N PHE A 23 -15.01 -31.42 9.23
CA PHE A 23 -13.77 -30.77 9.70
C PHE A 23 -12.79 -30.49 8.56
N ILE A 24 -12.68 -31.39 7.58
CA ILE A 24 -11.85 -31.15 6.37
C ILE A 24 -12.40 -29.95 5.59
N LEU A 25 -13.71 -29.91 5.33
CA LEU A 25 -14.34 -28.79 4.62
C LEU A 25 -14.22 -27.47 5.41
N LEU A 26 -14.37 -27.51 6.72
CA LEU A 26 -14.19 -26.33 7.58
C LEU A 26 -12.74 -25.84 7.55
N GLY A 27 -11.76 -26.75 7.58
CA GLY A 27 -10.34 -26.41 7.42
C GLY A 27 -10.03 -25.80 6.05
N VAL A 28 -10.60 -26.38 4.98
CA VAL A 28 -10.46 -25.87 3.61
C VAL A 28 -11.10 -24.48 3.48
N VAL A 29 -12.32 -24.27 3.98
CA VAL A 29 -12.99 -22.96 3.99
C VAL A 29 -12.25 -21.97 4.88
N MET A 30 -11.68 -22.40 6.01
CA MET A 30 -10.87 -21.56 6.87
C MET A 30 -9.57 -21.13 6.18
N VAL A 31 -8.89 -22.04 5.46
CA VAL A 31 -7.70 -21.70 4.66
C VAL A 31 -8.07 -20.80 3.50
N PHE A 32 -9.14 -21.08 2.76
CA PHE A 32 -9.59 -20.23 1.67
C PHE A 32 -10.08 -18.86 2.15
N ASN A 33 -10.79 -18.77 3.26
CA ASN A 33 -11.18 -17.48 3.87
C ASN A 33 -9.98 -16.76 4.49
N SER A 34 -8.99 -17.49 5.02
CA SER A 34 -7.74 -16.88 5.49
C SER A 34 -6.91 -16.36 4.31
N VAL A 35 -6.91 -17.05 3.17
CA VAL A 35 -6.29 -16.62 1.91
C VAL A 35 -7.09 -15.48 1.25
N GLN A 36 -8.41 -15.43 1.44
CA GLN A 36 -9.25 -14.32 0.97
C GLN A 36 -8.98 -13.00 1.72
N TYR A 37 -8.26 -13.07 2.85
CA TYR A 37 -7.68 -11.90 3.52
C TYR A 37 -6.17 -11.72 3.25
N THR A 38 -5.60 -12.39 2.23
CA THR A 38 -4.18 -12.25 1.84
C THR A 38 -3.97 -11.68 0.43
N GLU A 39 -5.02 -11.29 -0.28
CA GLU A 39 -4.95 -10.34 -1.40
C GLU A 39 -5.57 -9.03 -0.87
N THR A 40 -4.81 -8.05 -0.37
CA THR A 40 -3.90 -7.20 -1.14
C THR A 40 -2.70 -6.79 -0.27
N ILE A 41 -1.69 -7.65 -0.11
CA ILE A 41 -0.32 -7.14 0.02
C ILE A 41 0.26 -7.25 -1.37
N ASN A 42 -0.01 -6.20 -2.13
CA ASN A 42 0.41 -6.01 -3.49
C ASN A 42 1.93 -5.79 -3.50
N SER A 43 2.72 -6.86 -3.42
CA SER A 43 4.18 -6.79 -3.47
C SER A 43 4.70 -6.36 -4.85
N GLY A 44 3.87 -6.49 -5.89
CA GLY A 44 4.07 -5.88 -7.20
C GLY A 44 3.85 -4.36 -7.17
N SER A 45 2.67 -3.90 -6.73
CA SER A 45 2.39 -2.46 -6.67
C SER A 45 3.19 -1.72 -5.61
N ALA A 46 3.56 -2.33 -4.48
CA ALA A 46 4.49 -1.70 -3.55
C ALA A 46 5.87 -1.46 -4.19
N THR A 47 6.30 -2.31 -5.14
CA THR A 47 7.55 -2.09 -5.90
C THR A 47 7.39 -0.95 -6.90
N ASP A 48 6.25 -0.88 -7.60
CA ASP A 48 5.95 0.18 -8.57
C ASP A 48 5.71 1.53 -7.87
N ASP A 49 4.99 1.55 -6.76
CA ASP A 49 4.73 2.73 -5.92
C ASP A 49 6.03 3.24 -5.29
N VAL A 50 6.94 2.34 -4.86
CA VAL A 50 8.27 2.74 -4.37
C VAL A 50 9.15 3.28 -5.48
N GLN A 51 9.09 2.73 -6.70
CA GLN A 51 9.79 3.31 -7.84
C GLN A 51 9.23 4.69 -8.20
N GLU A 52 7.91 4.84 -8.17
CA GLU A 52 7.23 6.11 -8.43
C GLU A 52 7.58 7.17 -7.39
N ILE A 53 7.61 6.83 -6.10
CA ILE A 53 8.06 7.73 -5.03
C ILE A 53 9.50 8.19 -5.30
N ARG A 54 10.40 7.30 -5.72
CA ARG A 54 11.79 7.66 -6.06
C ARG A 54 11.87 8.57 -7.28
N THR A 55 11.03 8.35 -8.29
CA THR A 55 10.95 9.22 -9.46
C THR A 55 10.45 10.60 -9.08
N VAL A 56 9.37 10.67 -8.30
CA VAL A 56 8.81 11.93 -7.80
C VAL A 56 9.82 12.69 -6.95
N GLU A 57 10.50 12.01 -6.04
CA GLU A 57 11.58 12.58 -5.24
C GLU A 57 12.68 13.18 -6.12
N SER A 58 13.12 12.44 -7.14
CA SER A 58 14.17 12.90 -8.06
C SER A 58 13.72 14.11 -8.88
N GLU A 59 12.46 14.15 -9.29
CA GLU A 59 11.88 15.28 -10.03
C GLU A 59 11.77 16.52 -9.14
N ILE A 60 11.24 16.39 -7.92
CA ILE A 60 11.12 17.50 -6.96
C ILE A 60 12.50 18.03 -6.60
N ARG A 61 13.45 17.15 -6.28
CA ARG A 61 14.84 17.51 -5.98
C ARG A 61 15.47 18.29 -7.13
N THR A 62 15.33 17.80 -8.35
CA THR A 62 15.90 18.46 -9.54
C THR A 62 15.22 19.80 -9.80
N GLY A 63 13.89 19.88 -9.64
CA GLY A 63 13.11 21.11 -9.76
C GLY A 63 13.57 22.17 -8.77
N LEU A 64 13.66 21.81 -7.49
CA LEU A 64 14.13 22.71 -6.43
C LEU A 64 15.58 23.14 -6.64
N GLN A 65 16.50 22.23 -7.02
CA GLN A 65 17.87 22.61 -7.36
C GLN A 65 17.94 23.64 -8.49
N VAL A 66 17.10 23.50 -9.53
CA VAL A 66 17.09 24.46 -10.64
C VAL A 66 16.58 25.82 -10.18
N LEU A 67 15.54 25.84 -9.34
CA LEU A 67 14.98 27.08 -8.80
C LEU A 67 15.95 27.75 -7.82
N ASP A 68 16.63 26.98 -6.98
CA ASP A 68 17.64 27.48 -6.05
C ASP A 68 18.81 28.12 -6.79
N ASN A 69 19.35 27.43 -7.80
CA ASN A 69 20.41 27.96 -8.66
C ASN A 69 20.00 29.24 -9.42
N ARG A 70 18.69 29.49 -9.60
CA ARG A 70 18.15 30.71 -10.21
C ARG A 70 17.82 31.80 -9.18
N GLY A 71 17.90 31.49 -7.88
CA GLY A 71 17.47 32.37 -6.80
C GLY A 71 15.95 32.59 -6.79
N GLU A 72 15.18 31.65 -7.32
CA GLU A 72 13.70 31.70 -7.38
C GLU A 72 13.05 31.09 -6.13
N ILE A 73 13.81 30.30 -5.36
CA ILE A 73 13.42 29.86 -4.01
C ILE A 73 14.43 30.41 -3.01
N SER A 74 13.94 31.06 -1.96
CA SER A 74 14.78 31.63 -0.89
C SER A 74 14.16 31.50 0.49
N THR A 75 12.90 31.07 0.53
CA THR A 75 12.11 30.91 1.74
C THR A 75 11.36 29.58 1.69
N ASP A 76 10.97 29.11 2.87
CA ASP A 76 10.18 27.88 3.02
C ASP A 76 8.86 27.96 2.23
N SER A 77 8.26 29.15 2.15
CA SER A 77 7.04 29.39 1.37
C SER A 77 7.22 29.22 -0.13
N ASP A 78 8.39 29.57 -0.68
CA ASP A 78 8.63 29.42 -2.12
C ASP A 78 8.70 27.93 -2.52
N VAL A 79 9.29 27.11 -1.64
CA VAL A 79 9.36 25.65 -1.78
C VAL A 79 7.97 25.03 -1.68
N GLU A 80 7.18 25.44 -0.67
CA GLU A 80 5.81 24.97 -0.48
C GLU A 80 4.92 25.34 -1.68
N GLU A 81 4.99 26.58 -2.17
CA GLU A 81 4.22 27.04 -3.33
C GLU A 81 4.58 26.25 -4.59
N TYR A 82 5.85 26.05 -4.89
CA TYR A 82 6.27 25.25 -6.04
C TYR A 82 5.71 23.81 -5.97
N ILE A 83 5.82 23.16 -4.82
CA ILE A 83 5.37 21.77 -4.71
C ILE A 83 3.84 21.69 -4.73
N ALA A 84 3.15 22.54 -3.98
CA ALA A 84 1.70 22.47 -3.84
C ALA A 84 0.96 22.96 -5.11
N ASP A 85 1.38 24.10 -5.67
CA ASP A 85 0.64 24.75 -6.76
C ASP A 85 1.10 24.31 -8.15
N TYR A 86 2.36 23.96 -8.31
CA TYR A 86 2.88 23.52 -9.61
C TYR A 86 2.95 21.99 -9.69
N TYR A 87 3.77 21.38 -8.84
CA TYR A 87 4.11 19.96 -8.99
C TYR A 87 2.96 19.00 -8.63
N ALA A 88 2.32 19.20 -7.48
CA ALA A 88 1.23 18.36 -7.00
C ALA A 88 0.00 18.42 -7.91
N GLN A 89 -0.31 19.61 -8.45
CA GLN A 89 -1.39 19.76 -9.42
C GLN A 89 -1.09 19.03 -10.74
N GLU A 90 0.15 19.10 -11.23
CA GLU A 90 0.55 18.37 -12.43
C GLU A 90 0.44 16.86 -12.25
N LYS A 91 0.91 16.33 -11.11
CA LYS A 91 0.84 14.88 -10.82
C LYS A 91 -0.58 14.38 -10.58
N THR A 92 -1.43 15.16 -9.90
CA THR A 92 -2.85 14.82 -9.69
C THR A 92 -3.61 14.66 -11.02
N ARG A 93 -3.21 15.39 -12.08
CA ARG A 93 -3.81 15.24 -13.43
C ARG A 93 -3.36 13.97 -14.13
N GLN A 94 -2.16 13.47 -13.81
CA GLN A 94 -1.59 12.28 -14.44
C GLN A 94 -2.11 10.99 -13.76
N ARG A 95 -2.19 10.97 -12.42
CA ARG A 95 -2.64 9.83 -11.60
C ARG A 95 -3.27 10.33 -10.28
N PRO A 96 -4.13 9.55 -9.60
CA PRO A 96 -4.73 9.93 -8.32
C PRO A 96 -3.72 9.81 -7.16
N VAL A 97 -2.63 10.57 -7.23
CA VAL A 97 -1.64 10.68 -6.15
C VAL A 97 -1.79 12.07 -5.52
N HIS A 98 -2.04 12.10 -4.21
CA HIS A 98 -2.07 13.33 -3.43
C HIS A 98 -0.68 13.59 -2.83
N ILE A 99 -0.14 14.77 -3.10
CA ILE A 99 1.16 15.20 -2.57
C ILE A 99 0.88 16.37 -1.62
N THR A 100 1.39 16.30 -0.40
CA THR A 100 1.27 17.36 0.59
C THR A 100 2.63 17.64 1.20
N VAL A 101 2.99 18.92 1.33
CA VAL A 101 4.19 19.32 2.07
C VAL A 101 3.86 19.35 3.56
N GLU A 102 4.63 18.63 4.37
CA GLU A 102 4.50 18.67 5.83
C GLU A 102 5.39 19.74 6.46
N SER A 103 6.57 19.94 5.88
CA SER A 103 7.49 21.03 6.24
C SER A 103 8.46 21.31 5.11
N ALA A 104 8.85 22.57 4.95
CA ALA A 104 9.96 22.97 4.10
C ALA A 104 10.96 23.79 4.93
N ASN A 105 12.25 23.64 4.62
CA ASN A 105 13.32 24.45 5.19
C ASN A 105 14.33 24.78 4.09
N ALA A 106 14.22 25.98 3.54
CA ALA A 106 15.11 26.51 2.52
C ALA A 106 16.51 26.86 3.07
N GLY A 107 16.66 27.00 4.40
CA GLY A 107 17.96 27.23 5.02
C GLY A 107 18.82 25.96 5.12
N THR A 108 18.19 24.78 5.11
CA THR A 108 18.85 23.47 5.15
C THR A 108 18.64 22.67 3.88
N ASP A 109 18.01 23.26 2.86
CA ASP A 109 17.62 22.62 1.60
C ASP A 109 16.89 21.27 1.81
N THR A 110 15.96 21.24 2.78
CA THR A 110 15.22 20.04 3.17
C THR A 110 13.71 20.24 3.12
N VAL A 111 12.97 19.28 2.58
CA VAL A 111 11.49 19.31 2.53
C VAL A 111 10.94 17.93 2.91
N THR A 112 9.97 17.91 3.81
CA THR A 112 9.23 16.71 4.17
C THR A 112 7.94 16.66 3.37
N ILE A 113 7.77 15.60 2.60
CA ILE A 113 6.64 15.43 1.69
C ILE A 113 5.90 14.15 2.06
N ARG A 114 4.59 14.27 2.18
CA ARG A 114 3.67 13.15 2.33
C ARG A 114 3.01 12.83 1.00
N TYR A 115 3.17 11.59 0.59
CA TYR A 115 2.54 10.98 -0.57
C TYR A 115 1.38 10.13 -0.09
N THR A 116 0.19 10.38 -0.61
CA THR A 116 -1.02 9.58 -0.33
C THR A 116 -1.59 9.11 -1.66
N THR A 117 -1.55 7.81 -1.90
CA THR A 117 -2.28 7.14 -2.98
C THR A 117 -3.55 6.49 -2.40
N GLU A 118 -4.32 5.78 -3.23
CA GLU A 118 -5.50 5.03 -2.76
C GLU A 118 -5.13 3.93 -1.75
N ASP A 119 -3.93 3.35 -1.86
CA ASP A 119 -3.51 2.16 -1.11
C ASP A 119 -2.43 2.44 -0.06
N ILE A 120 -1.64 3.51 -0.23
CA ILE A 120 -0.42 3.74 0.56
C ILE A 120 -0.25 5.22 0.91
N THR A 121 0.17 5.48 2.16
CA THR A 121 0.64 6.80 2.60
C THR A 121 2.09 6.70 3.08
N VAL A 122 2.99 7.48 2.49
CA VAL A 122 4.42 7.54 2.84
C VAL A 122 4.82 8.97 3.11
N THR A 123 5.60 9.19 4.16
CA THR A 123 6.24 10.48 4.45
C THR A 123 7.73 10.33 4.24
N HIS A 124 8.33 11.26 3.50
CA HIS A 124 9.75 11.21 3.18
C HIS A 124 10.38 12.59 3.21
N GLU A 125 11.63 12.66 3.69
CA GLU A 125 12.45 13.86 3.67
C GLU A 125 13.27 13.90 2.38
N VAL A 126 13.22 15.00 1.66
CA VAL A 126 13.94 15.23 0.41
C VAL A 126 14.90 16.39 0.63
N ASN A 127 16.18 16.14 0.33
CA ASN A 127 17.23 17.17 0.42
C ASN A 127 17.60 17.61 -0.99
N TRP A 128 17.76 18.90 -1.27
CA TRP A 128 18.16 19.39 -2.59
C TRP A 128 19.52 20.08 -2.59
#